data_AF-A0A396GBY6-F1
#
_entry.id   AF-A0A396GBY6-F1
#
_cell.length_a   1.000
_cell.length_b   1.000
_cell.length_c   1.000
_cell.angle_alpha   90.00
_cell.angle_beta   90.00
_cell.angle_gamma   90.00
#
_symmetry.space_group_name_H-M   'P 1'
#
loop_
_entity.id
_entity.type
_entity.pdbx_description
1 polymer ?
#
loop_
_entity_poly.entity_id
_entity_poly.type
_entity_poly.pdbx_seq_one_letter_code
_entity_poly.pdbx_strand_id
1 'polypeptide(L)'
;MGIPVHISERVIAFILKRPAHGTYKGGIKNVKYSPWNEIVNQSIFNNNVKGVYADLGMEKRMMLKIQNANLLPKGGGNDQPSLEHKIFLHLFITREYANVPKYIFKHMIQQLRESQEKNICWIPYGRLLSEIFH
;
A
#
# COMPACT_ATOMS: atom_id res chain seq x y z
N MET A 1 11.19 15.35 -27.74
CA MET A 1 11.47 15.61 -26.32
C MET A 1 10.14 15.55 -25.56
N GLY A 2 10.10 14.94 -24.39
CA GLY A 2 8.86 14.80 -23.59
C GLY A 2 8.56 16.04 -22.74
N ILE A 3 7.30 16.20 -22.34
CA ILE A 3 6.88 17.24 -21.38
C ILE A 3 7.17 16.73 -19.96
N PRO A 4 7.88 17.49 -19.11
CA PRO A 4 8.07 17.11 -17.72
C PRO A 4 6.73 17.19 -16.96
N VAL A 5 6.29 16.07 -16.41
CA VAL A 5 5.07 15.97 -15.60
C VAL A 5 5.44 15.80 -14.14
N HIS A 6 4.91 16.66 -13.26
CA HIS A 6 5.11 16.54 -11.82
C HIS A 6 3.93 15.84 -11.15
N ILE A 7 4.14 14.59 -10.72
CA ILE A 7 3.12 13.82 -10.01
C ILE A 7 3.24 14.08 -8.51
N SER A 8 2.13 14.48 -7.87
CA SER A 8 2.04 14.72 -6.43
C SER A 8 0.85 13.98 -5.82
N GLU A 9 0.79 13.91 -4.48
CA GLU A 9 -0.36 13.35 -3.74
C GLU A 9 -1.68 14.01 -4.17
N ARG A 10 -1.67 15.32 -4.48
CA ARG A 10 -2.86 16.06 -4.92
C ARG A 10 -3.35 15.60 -6.29
N VAL A 11 -2.43 15.28 -7.22
CA VAL A 11 -2.79 14.74 -8.54
C VAL A 11 -3.47 13.39 -8.38
N ILE A 12 -2.95 12.53 -7.51
CA ILE A 12 -3.56 11.23 -7.22
C ILE A 12 -4.94 11.39 -6.58
N ALA A 13 -5.07 12.31 -5.61
CA ALA A 13 -6.36 12.61 -4.98
C ALA A 13 -7.42 13.08 -5.99
N PHE A 14 -7.01 13.95 -6.92
CA PHE A 14 -7.87 14.46 -8.00
C PHE A 14 -8.38 13.33 -8.89
N ILE A 15 -7.47 12.47 -9.40
CA ILE A 15 -7.84 11.35 -10.28
C ILE A 15 -8.73 10.33 -9.55
N LEU A 16 -8.41 10.01 -8.29
CA LEU A 16 -9.21 9.08 -7.49
C LEU A 16 -10.56 9.66 -7.04
N LYS A 17 -10.80 10.97 -7.25
CA LYS A 17 -11.95 11.70 -6.70
C LYS A 17 -12.11 11.46 -5.20
N ARG A 18 -10.97 11.39 -4.49
CA ARG A 18 -10.91 11.14 -3.05
C ARG A 18 -10.05 12.19 -2.36
N PRO A 19 -10.40 12.60 -1.15
CA PRO A 19 -9.65 13.63 -0.50
C PRO A 19 -8.32 13.09 0.06
N ALA A 20 -7.31 13.96 0.07
CA ALA A 20 -5.98 13.69 0.62
C ALA A 20 -5.91 13.95 2.14
N HIS A 21 -6.89 13.46 2.90
CA HIS A 21 -6.91 13.55 4.36
C HIS A 21 -7.24 12.20 5.00
N GLY A 22 -7.07 12.12 6.32
CA GLY A 22 -7.23 10.89 7.08
C GLY A 22 -5.91 10.27 7.51
N THR A 23 -6.01 9.05 8.03
CA THR A 23 -4.90 8.35 8.65
C THR A 23 -3.89 7.86 7.61
N TYR A 24 -2.63 8.20 7.83
CA TYR A 24 -1.48 7.65 7.12
C TYR A 24 -0.42 7.25 8.12
N LYS A 25 0.02 5.99 8.06
CA LYS A 25 0.96 5.37 9.00
C LYS A 25 2.10 4.65 8.27
N GLY A 26 2.49 5.16 7.10
CA GLY A 26 3.65 4.68 6.35
C GLY A 26 4.98 5.32 6.79
N GLY A 27 6.09 4.93 6.16
CA GLY A 27 7.43 5.46 6.49
C GLY A 27 8.07 4.82 7.72
N ILE A 28 7.73 3.57 8.01
CA ILE A 28 8.25 2.83 9.17
C ILE A 28 9.72 2.49 8.94
N LYS A 29 10.62 3.18 9.66
CA LYS A 29 12.08 2.99 9.55
C LYS A 29 12.54 1.63 10.06
N ASN A 30 11.93 1.12 11.13
CA ASN A 30 12.28 -0.17 11.72
C ASN A 30 11.03 -1.06 11.84
N VAL A 31 10.90 -1.98 10.88
CA VAL A 31 9.76 -2.90 10.83
C VAL A 31 9.75 -3.85 12.02
N LYS A 32 10.92 -4.25 12.56
CA LYS A 32 11.02 -5.24 13.64
C LYS A 32 10.46 -4.73 14.96
N TYR A 33 10.74 -3.46 15.30
CA TYR A 33 10.34 -2.85 16.57
C TYR A 33 9.12 -1.92 16.43
N SER A 34 8.39 -2.02 15.32
CA SER A 34 7.21 -1.17 15.12
C SER A 34 6.07 -1.62 16.06
N PRO A 35 5.45 -0.71 16.83
CA PRO A 35 4.30 -1.04 17.67
C PRO A 35 3.10 -1.52 16.83
N TRP A 36 3.09 -1.21 15.53
CA TRP A 36 2.06 -1.67 14.62
C TRP A 36 2.05 -3.18 14.44
N ASN A 37 3.15 -3.89 14.68
CA ASN A 37 3.16 -5.35 14.52
C ASN A 37 2.13 -6.03 15.42
N GLU A 38 2.02 -5.60 16.68
CA GLU A 38 1.06 -6.16 17.64
C GLU A 38 -0.37 -5.78 17.25
N ILE A 39 -0.61 -4.49 16.95
CA ILE A 39 -1.92 -3.94 16.57
C ILE A 39 -2.48 -4.63 15.32
N VAL A 40 -1.68 -4.74 14.26
CA VAL A 40 -2.12 -5.40 13.02
C VAL A 40 -2.28 -6.90 13.21
N ASN A 41 -1.45 -7.53 14.04
CA ASN A 41 -1.56 -8.96 14.27
C ASN A 41 -2.86 -9.30 15.03
N GLN A 42 -3.19 -8.53 16.06
CA GLN A 42 -4.42 -8.69 16.81
C GLN A 42 -5.65 -8.44 15.92
N SER A 43 -5.68 -7.36 15.15
CA SER A 43 -6.83 -7.04 14.29
C SER A 43 -7.01 -7.99 13.09
N ILE A 44 -5.91 -8.45 12.49
CA ILE A 44 -5.95 -9.28 11.28
C ILE A 44 -6.11 -10.77 11.63
N PHE A 45 -5.40 -11.25 12.65
CA PHE A 45 -5.36 -12.68 13.00
C PHE A 45 -6.11 -13.03 14.27
N ASN A 46 -6.58 -12.04 15.05
CA ASN A 46 -7.23 -12.25 16.36
C ASN A 46 -6.39 -13.14 17.29
N ASN A 47 -5.06 -13.01 17.22
CA ASN A 47 -4.13 -13.87 17.93
C ASN A 47 -2.92 -13.06 18.44
N ASN A 48 -2.35 -13.52 19.55
CA ASN A 48 -1.14 -12.95 20.16
C ASN A 48 0.14 -13.49 19.48
N VAL A 49 0.04 -14.59 18.73
CA VAL A 49 1.16 -15.15 17.96
C VAL A 49 1.16 -14.58 16.55
N LYS A 50 2.35 -14.28 16.01
CA LYS A 50 2.54 -13.74 14.65
C LYS A 50 1.89 -14.65 13.59
N GLY A 51 0.77 -14.22 13.04
CA GLY A 51 0.05 -14.97 12.01
C GLY A 51 0.73 -14.91 10.64
N VAL A 52 0.57 -15.98 9.87
CA VAL A 52 1.00 -16.09 8.47
C VAL A 52 -0.18 -15.90 7.53
N TYR A 53 0.07 -15.55 6.26
CA TYR A 53 -0.99 -15.42 5.25
C TYR A 53 -1.99 -16.59 5.22
N ALA A 54 -1.54 -17.83 5.44
CA ALA A 54 -2.40 -19.01 5.49
C ALA A 54 -3.48 -18.94 6.58
N ASP A 55 -3.20 -18.24 7.67
CA ASP A 55 -4.11 -18.06 8.81
C ASP A 55 -5.16 -16.97 8.57
N LEU A 56 -5.06 -16.22 7.46
CA LEU A 56 -6.05 -15.22 7.10
C LEU A 56 -7.38 -15.90 6.75
N GLY A 57 -8.44 -15.50 7.47
CA GLY A 57 -9.81 -15.76 7.08
C GLY A 57 -10.08 -15.31 5.64
N MET A 58 -11.02 -15.98 4.97
CA MET A 58 -11.29 -15.81 3.54
C MET A 58 -11.57 -14.35 3.14
N GLU A 59 -12.36 -13.64 3.94
CA GLU A 59 -12.69 -12.23 3.71
C GLU A 59 -11.44 -11.32 3.72
N LYS A 60 -10.63 -11.39 4.79
CA LYS A 60 -9.40 -10.59 4.93
C LYS A 60 -8.40 -10.93 3.83
N ARG A 61 -8.34 -12.21 3.42
CA ARG A 61 -7.54 -12.67 2.29
C ARG A 61 -7.98 -12.05 0.97
N MET A 62 -9.29 -11.98 0.73
CA MET A 62 -9.86 -11.34 -0.46
C MET A 62 -9.55 -9.84 -0.48
N MET A 63 -9.77 -9.14 0.64
CA MET A 63 -9.44 -7.72 0.77
C MET A 63 -7.96 -7.45 0.48
N LEU A 64 -7.06 -8.28 1.02
CA LEU A 64 -5.63 -8.16 0.76
C LEU A 64 -5.28 -8.39 -0.71
N LYS A 65 -5.95 -9.32 -1.40
CA LYS A 65 -5.76 -9.52 -2.85
C LYS A 65 -6.23 -8.29 -3.65
N ILE A 66 -7.40 -7.74 -3.32
CA ILE A 66 -7.92 -6.52 -3.96
C ILE A 66 -6.97 -5.35 -3.74
N GLN A 67 -6.47 -5.19 -2.50
CA GLN A 67 -5.47 -4.19 -2.14
C GLN A 67 -4.20 -4.35 -2.96
N ASN A 68 -3.64 -5.56 -3.04
CA ASN A 68 -2.39 -5.82 -3.78
C ASN A 68 -2.56 -5.69 -5.30
N ALA A 69 -3.76 -5.87 -5.84
CA ALA A 69 -3.99 -5.70 -7.27
C ALA A 69 -4.18 -4.23 -7.67
N ASN A 70 -4.74 -3.40 -6.79
CA ASN A 70 -5.23 -2.06 -7.17
C ASN A 70 -4.62 -0.90 -6.38
N LEU A 71 -4.34 -1.08 -5.09
CA LEU A 71 -4.02 0.02 -4.18
C LEU A 71 -2.55 0.04 -3.77
N LEU A 72 -1.96 -1.13 -3.52
CA LEU A 72 -0.55 -1.31 -3.14
C LEU A 72 0.04 -2.47 -3.96
N PRO A 73 0.29 -2.28 -5.27
CA PRO A 73 0.82 -3.31 -6.14
C PRO A 73 2.21 -3.75 -5.71
N LYS A 74 2.39 -5.06 -5.57
CA LYS A 74 3.70 -5.65 -5.30
C LYS A 74 4.32 -6.11 -6.62
N GLY A 75 5.50 -5.61 -6.95
CA GLY A 75 6.33 -6.21 -7.99
C GLY A 75 7.00 -7.47 -7.44
N GLY A 76 6.51 -8.65 -7.81
CA GLY A 76 7.12 -9.98 -7.60
C GLY A 76 7.82 -10.25 -6.26
N GLY A 77 7.29 -11.15 -5.42
CA GLY A 77 7.96 -11.53 -4.18
C GLY A 77 7.13 -12.44 -3.28
N ASN A 78 7.72 -12.77 -2.12
CA ASN A 78 7.18 -13.67 -1.11
C ASN A 78 5.70 -13.37 -0.75
N ASP A 79 4.88 -14.40 -0.55
CA ASP A 79 3.42 -14.30 -0.32
C ASP A 79 3.05 -13.48 0.93
N GLN A 80 4.02 -13.19 1.78
CA GLN A 80 3.79 -12.47 3.03
C GLN A 80 3.54 -10.96 2.80
N PRO A 81 2.44 -10.39 3.30
CA PRO A 81 2.19 -8.95 3.24
C PRO A 81 3.24 -8.19 4.08
N SER A 82 3.75 -7.07 3.54
CA SER A 82 4.63 -6.19 4.31
C SER A 82 3.84 -5.52 5.44
N LEU A 83 4.53 -4.95 6.43
CA LEU A 83 3.86 -4.27 7.53
C LEU A 83 2.95 -3.12 7.05
N GLU A 84 3.37 -2.37 6.03
CA GLU A 84 2.52 -1.33 5.42
C GLU A 84 1.24 -1.90 4.81
N HIS A 85 1.32 -3.04 4.12
CA HIS A 85 0.13 -3.71 3.59
C HIS A 85 -0.81 -4.18 4.69
N LYS A 86 -0.25 -4.67 5.81
CA LYS A 86 -1.03 -5.07 6.99
C LYS A 86 -1.69 -3.87 7.67
N ILE A 87 -0.97 -2.76 7.83
CA ILE A 87 -1.52 -1.52 8.41
C ILE A 87 -2.64 -0.98 7.54
N PHE A 88 -2.44 -0.93 6.22
CA PHE A 88 -3.45 -0.43 5.32
C PHE A 88 -4.71 -1.32 5.35
N LEU A 89 -4.54 -2.65 5.37
CA LEU A 89 -5.64 -3.59 5.55
C LEU A 89 -6.34 -3.42 6.90
N HIS A 90 -5.58 -3.20 7.98
CA HIS A 90 -6.12 -2.92 9.32
C HIS A 90 -7.07 -1.71 9.29
N LEU A 91 -6.67 -0.61 8.64
CA LEU A 91 -7.52 0.59 8.51
C LEU A 91 -8.85 0.28 7.80
N PHE A 92 -8.86 -0.61 6.80
CA PHE A 92 -10.10 -1.03 6.16
C PHE A 92 -10.97 -1.90 7.08
N ILE A 93 -10.36 -2.85 7.80
CA ILE A 93 -11.07 -3.73 8.73
C ILE A 93 -11.70 -2.91 9.86
N THR A 94 -10.97 -1.93 10.39
CA THR A 94 -11.45 -1.05 11.48
C THR A 94 -12.34 0.09 10.98
N ARG A 95 -12.53 0.21 9.66
CA ARG A 95 -13.28 1.29 8.99
C ARG A 95 -12.72 2.69 9.33
N GLU A 96 -11.43 2.76 9.61
CA GLU A 96 -10.74 4.03 9.84
C GLU A 96 -10.57 4.77 8.52
N TYR A 97 -10.78 6.09 8.55
CA TYR A 97 -10.69 6.92 7.36
C TYR A 97 -9.24 7.09 6.91
N ALA A 98 -8.77 6.26 5.99
CA ALA A 98 -7.40 6.25 5.50
C ALA A 98 -7.14 7.31 4.42
N ASN A 99 -5.98 7.96 4.45
CA ASN A 99 -5.50 8.81 3.35
C ASN A 99 -4.95 7.94 2.22
N VAL A 100 -5.87 7.36 1.43
CA VAL A 100 -5.57 6.47 0.30
C VAL A 100 -4.65 7.13 -0.74
N PRO A 101 -4.85 8.40 -1.16
CA PRO A 101 -3.94 9.05 -2.11
C PRO A 101 -2.49 9.07 -1.62
N LYS A 102 -2.26 9.33 -0.34
CA LYS A 102 -0.91 9.35 0.25
C LYS A 102 -0.25 7.98 0.29
N TYR A 103 -1.01 6.93 0.61
CA TYR A 103 -0.50 5.56 0.54
C TYR A 103 -0.07 5.20 -0.88
N ILE A 104 -0.90 5.46 -1.88
CA ILE A 104 -0.58 5.20 -3.29
C ILE A 104 0.64 6.01 -3.73
N PHE A 105 0.69 7.30 -3.40
CA PHE A 105 1.82 8.16 -3.76
C PHE A 105 3.15 7.67 -3.18
N LYS A 106 3.17 7.34 -1.90
CA LYS A 106 4.37 6.90 -1.19
C LYS A 106 4.82 5.52 -1.64
N HIS A 107 3.88 4.61 -1.83
CA HIS A 107 4.15 3.29 -2.38
C HIS A 107 4.72 3.40 -3.79
N MET A 108 4.12 4.21 -4.67
CA MET A 108 4.64 4.46 -6.02
C MET A 108 6.09 4.95 -6.02
N ILE A 109 6.43 5.92 -5.16
CA ILE A 109 7.82 6.41 -5.03
C ILE A 109 8.76 5.29 -4.58
N GLN A 110 8.38 4.53 -3.55
CA GLN A 110 9.20 3.44 -3.03
C GLN A 110 9.45 2.39 -4.11
N GLN A 111 8.40 2.00 -4.81
CA GLN A 111 8.41 1.01 -5.87
C GLN A 111 9.26 1.43 -7.08
N LEU A 112 9.24 2.71 -7.46
CA LEU A 112 10.13 3.24 -8.49
C LEU A 112 11.60 3.24 -8.03
N ARG A 113 11.88 3.59 -6.77
CA ARG A 113 13.25 3.53 -6.20
C ARG A 113 13.78 2.11 -6.16
N GLU A 114 13.01 1.17 -5.65
CA GLU A 114 13.38 -0.25 -5.62
C GLU A 114 13.63 -0.80 -7.02
N SER A 115 12.87 -0.33 -8.02
CA SER A 115 13.06 -0.73 -9.41
C SER A 115 14.38 -0.22 -9.99
N GLN A 116 14.72 1.04 -9.70
CA GLN A 116 16.00 1.64 -10.08
C GLN A 116 17.18 0.93 -9.40
N GLU A 117 17.09 0.69 -8.09
CA GLU A 117 18.13 0.00 -7.31
C GLU A 117 18.37 -1.43 -7.81
N LYS A 118 17.30 -2.15 -8.19
CA LYS A 118 17.38 -3.52 -8.69
C LYS A 118 17.61 -3.62 -10.20
N ASN A 119 17.69 -2.49 -10.90
CA ASN A 119 17.78 -2.41 -12.35
C ASN A 119 16.68 -3.24 -13.07
N ILE A 120 15.45 -3.18 -12.54
CA ILE A 120 14.27 -3.81 -13.14
C ILE A 120 13.36 -2.74 -13.73
N CYS A 121 12.84 -2.98 -14.92
CA CYS A 121 11.83 -2.10 -15.52
C CYS A 121 10.45 -2.50 -14.98
N TRP A 122 10.12 -2.01 -13.79
CA TRP A 122 8.78 -2.20 -13.22
C TRP A 122 8.12 -0.86 -12.95
N ILE A 123 6.95 -0.67 -13.58
CA ILE A 123 6.15 0.55 -13.47
C ILE A 123 4.87 0.21 -12.71
N PRO A 124 4.74 0.60 -11.44
CA PRO A 124 3.51 0.40 -10.69
C PRO A 124 2.38 1.30 -11.22
N TYR A 125 1.14 0.89 -11.00
CA TYR A 125 -0.06 1.70 -11.27
C TYR A 125 -0.25 2.15 -12.73
N GLY A 126 0.00 1.29 -13.72
CA GLY A 126 -0.15 1.64 -15.15
C GLY A 126 -1.48 2.32 -15.52
N ARG A 127 -2.61 1.88 -14.93
CA ARG A 127 -3.91 2.52 -15.14
C ARG A 127 -3.98 3.94 -14.55
N LEU A 128 -3.48 4.14 -13.34
CA LEU A 128 -3.44 5.47 -12.72
C LEU A 128 -2.58 6.43 -13.53
N LEU A 129 -1.43 5.96 -14.02
CA LEU A 129 -0.54 6.75 -14.86
C LEU A 129 -1.20 7.11 -16.19
N SER A 130 -1.94 6.17 -16.79
CA SER A 130 -2.73 6.46 -18.00
C SER A 130 -3.73 7.59 -17.78
N GLU A 131 -4.42 7.63 -16.64
CA GLU A 131 -5.37 8.71 -16.30
C GLU A 131 -4.67 10.04 -15.97
N ILE A 132 -3.41 10.00 -15.52
CA ILE A 132 -2.62 11.22 -15.26
C ILE A 132 -2.10 11.84 -16.56
N PHE A 133 -1.77 11.01 -17.54
CA PHE A 133 -1.18 11.45 -18.81
C PHE A 133 -2.19 11.65 -19.95
N HIS A 134 -3.45 11.25 -19.75
CA HIS A 134 -4.56 11.50 -20.65
C HIS A 134 -5.13 12.91 -20.44
#